data_AF-A0AAV6S2F6-F1
#
_entry.id   AF-A0AAV6S2F6-F1
#
_cell.length_a   1.000
_cell.length_b   1.000
_cell.length_c   1.000
_cell.angle_alpha   90.00
_cell.angle_beta   90.00
_cell.angle_gamma   90.00
#
_symmetry.space_group_name_H-M   'P 1'
#
loop_
_entity.id
_entity.type
_entity.pdbx_description
1 polymer ?
#
loop_
_entity_poly.entity_id
_entity_poly.type
_entity_poly.pdbx_seq_one_letter_code
_entity_poly.pdbx_strand_id
1 'polypeptide(L)'
;MGTQGSGRKRAPLKDRFSAEDEALSSIAREAEARLAAKRAARAEARDIRMRELERQQKELDEKCDKQYSDYSRPSSRCATPGLSAATLASLGGSSSRRGSADMGNVYDPDTSLSELRESLVEVEEKYKKAMVSNAQLDNDKGNLIYQVDTLKDVIEEMEEQMAEMKRELEDKSKELERQKHTCTVLQHKQEELKEGIRQRDELIEKHGLVIIPDGTPNGDVNHEPVSSGITVVSQEAAQVLESAGDGPLDVRLRKLAEEKDELLTQIRKLKNQLEEERQKHPKVDSTFTDGERMENGTDLHFIEMQRDANRQISEYKFKLSKAEQEMGTMEQNINRLEGQVSRYKASADNSEKVEDELKAEKRKLQRELRTALDKMEEMEMTNNHLVKRLEKMKANRNALLSQQ
;
A
#
# COMPACT_ATOMS: atom_id res chain seq x y z
N MET A 1 46.33 5.32 -50.72
CA MET A 1 45.49 4.15 -51.09
C MET A 1 45.45 3.20 -49.89
N GLY A 2 44.35 2.99 -49.16
CA GLY A 2 43.08 3.73 -49.18
C GLY A 2 41.84 2.84 -49.23
N THR A 3 41.42 2.27 -48.09
CA THR A 3 40.03 1.83 -47.81
C THR A 3 39.88 1.55 -46.31
N GLN A 4 38.94 2.22 -45.63
CA GLN A 4 38.50 1.86 -44.27
C GLN A 4 37.24 1.00 -44.36
N GLY A 5 37.16 -0.07 -43.57
CA GLY A 5 35.94 -0.88 -43.45
C GLY A 5 34.85 -0.13 -42.69
N SER A 6 33.72 0.14 -43.34
CA SER A 6 32.60 0.86 -42.71
C SER A 6 31.88 0.01 -41.67
N GLY A 7 32.13 0.29 -40.39
CA GLY A 7 31.49 -0.38 -39.26
C GLY A 7 30.00 -0.03 -39.18
N ARG A 8 29.14 -0.95 -39.63
CA ARG A 8 27.67 -0.79 -39.67
C ARG A 8 27.08 -0.82 -38.25
N LYS A 9 27.07 0.33 -37.57
CA LYS A 9 26.44 0.51 -36.24
C LYS A 9 24.99 0.01 -36.27
N ARG A 10 24.66 -0.98 -35.43
CA ARG A 10 23.25 -1.30 -35.13
C ARG A 10 22.67 -0.18 -34.28
N ALA A 11 21.51 0.34 -34.65
CA ALA A 11 20.73 1.22 -33.77
C ALA A 11 20.28 0.44 -32.52
N PRO A 12 20.18 1.08 -31.34
CA PRO A 12 19.68 0.42 -30.14
C PRO A 12 18.20 0.05 -30.34
N LEU A 13 17.84 -1.21 -30.08
CA LEU A 13 16.50 -1.74 -30.32
C LEU A 13 15.52 -1.38 -29.17
N LYS A 14 15.55 -0.13 -28.69
CA LYS A 14 14.99 0.26 -27.38
C LYS A 14 13.60 0.89 -27.43
N ASP A 15 13.26 1.58 -28.52
CA ASP A 15 12.06 2.43 -28.55
C ASP A 15 10.76 1.68 -28.93
N ARG A 16 10.87 0.51 -29.59
CA ARG A 16 9.68 -0.26 -30.04
C ARG A 16 8.84 -0.78 -28.86
N PHE A 17 9.48 -1.40 -27.88
CA PHE A 17 8.79 -1.86 -26.68
C PHE A 17 8.17 -0.70 -25.89
N SER A 18 8.81 0.48 -25.88
CA SER A 18 8.23 1.66 -25.21
C SER A 18 6.95 2.13 -25.90
N ALA A 19 6.92 2.21 -27.23
CA ALA A 19 5.73 2.65 -27.97
C ALA A 19 4.59 1.62 -27.92
N GLU A 20 4.91 0.32 -27.91
CA GLU A 20 3.92 -0.75 -27.79
C GLU A 20 3.32 -0.81 -26.37
N ASP A 21 4.13 -0.67 -25.32
CA ASP A 21 3.69 -0.65 -23.91
C ASP A 21 2.91 0.64 -23.55
N GLU A 22 3.31 1.78 -24.10
CA GLU A 22 2.59 3.05 -23.97
C GLU A 22 1.23 3.01 -24.70
N ALA A 23 1.15 2.35 -25.85
CA ALA A 23 -0.11 2.10 -26.56
C ALA A 23 -1.04 1.16 -25.77
N LEU A 24 -0.53 0.05 -25.22
CA LEU A 24 -1.30 -0.84 -24.34
C LEU A 24 -1.80 -0.10 -23.08
N SER A 25 -0.94 0.72 -22.49
CA SER A 25 -1.27 1.58 -21.34
C SER A 25 -2.27 2.69 -21.69
N SER A 26 -2.38 3.10 -22.96
CA SER A 26 -3.41 4.01 -23.45
C SER A 26 -4.75 3.29 -23.63
N ILE A 27 -4.73 2.09 -24.24
CA ILE A 27 -5.93 1.24 -24.44
C ILE A 27 -6.54 0.82 -23.10
N ALA A 28 -5.72 0.48 -22.10
CA ALA A 28 -6.18 0.14 -20.76
C ALA A 28 -6.95 1.31 -20.10
N ARG A 29 -6.35 2.52 -20.07
CA ARG A 29 -6.99 3.73 -19.53
C ARG A 29 -8.23 4.15 -20.33
N GLU A 30 -8.26 3.96 -21.64
CA GLU A 30 -9.44 4.26 -22.44
C GLU A 30 -10.58 3.26 -22.15
N ALA A 31 -10.27 1.97 -22.00
CA ALA A 31 -11.23 0.95 -21.60
C ALA A 31 -11.81 1.24 -20.20
N GLU A 32 -10.95 1.56 -19.23
CA GLU A 32 -11.31 1.97 -17.87
C GLU A 32 -12.22 3.22 -17.88
N ALA A 33 -11.83 4.28 -18.60
CA ALA A 33 -12.62 5.51 -18.69
C ALA A 33 -13.99 5.28 -19.36
N ARG A 34 -14.07 4.43 -20.40
CA ARG A 34 -15.34 4.02 -21.02
C ARG A 34 -16.23 3.21 -20.07
N LEU A 35 -15.62 2.44 -19.17
CA LEU A 35 -16.33 1.62 -18.17
C LEU A 35 -16.83 2.50 -17.01
N ALA A 36 -16.00 3.42 -16.50
CA ALA A 36 -16.40 4.45 -15.54
C ALA A 36 -17.53 5.34 -16.08
N ALA A 37 -17.48 5.76 -17.35
CA ALA A 37 -18.55 6.51 -17.99
C ALA A 37 -19.88 5.72 -18.05
N LYS A 38 -19.84 4.40 -18.24
CA LYS A 38 -21.03 3.54 -18.15
C LYS A 38 -21.57 3.43 -16.72
N ARG A 39 -20.70 3.30 -15.71
CA ARG A 39 -21.11 3.33 -14.29
C ARG A 39 -21.80 4.65 -13.94
N ALA A 40 -21.23 5.78 -14.36
CA ALA A 40 -21.82 7.10 -14.17
C ALA A 40 -23.19 7.25 -14.86
N ALA A 41 -23.32 6.83 -16.13
CA ALA A 41 -24.58 6.89 -16.85
C ALA A 41 -25.67 5.96 -16.26
N ARG A 42 -25.29 4.77 -15.76
CA ARG A 42 -26.19 3.89 -14.97
C ARG A 42 -26.66 4.62 -13.70
N ALA A 43 -25.73 5.19 -12.92
CA ALA A 43 -26.06 5.90 -11.69
C ALA A 43 -26.99 7.11 -11.91
N GLU A 44 -26.75 7.90 -12.96
CA GLU A 44 -27.63 9.02 -13.35
C GLU A 44 -29.03 8.53 -13.77
N ALA A 45 -29.13 7.43 -14.51
CA ALA A 45 -30.41 6.83 -14.88
C ALA A 45 -31.20 6.30 -13.68
N ARG A 46 -30.53 5.70 -12.67
CA ARG A 46 -31.14 5.32 -11.39
C ARG A 46 -31.73 6.54 -10.67
N ASP A 47 -30.94 7.60 -10.54
CA ASP A 47 -31.33 8.81 -9.80
C ASP A 47 -32.44 9.63 -10.49
N ILE A 48 -32.43 9.72 -11.83
CA ILE A 48 -33.55 10.29 -12.59
C ILE A 48 -34.84 9.49 -12.35
N ARG A 49 -34.77 8.15 -12.39
CA ARG A 49 -35.94 7.27 -12.21
C ARG A 49 -36.48 7.31 -10.78
N MET A 50 -35.62 7.45 -9.77
CA MET A 50 -36.02 7.74 -8.38
C MET A 50 -36.81 9.05 -8.28
N ARG A 51 -36.26 10.14 -8.86
CA ARG A 51 -36.89 11.46 -8.81
C ARG A 51 -38.25 11.48 -9.53
N GLU A 52 -38.44 10.69 -10.58
CA GLU A 52 -39.75 10.49 -11.22
C GLU A 52 -40.74 9.69 -10.34
N LEU A 53 -40.29 8.60 -9.68
CA LEU A 53 -41.12 7.80 -8.78
C LEU A 53 -41.61 8.61 -7.56
N GLU A 54 -40.71 9.36 -6.91
CA GLU A 54 -41.11 10.29 -5.84
C GLU A 54 -42.13 11.32 -6.32
N ARG A 55 -42.00 11.80 -7.57
CA ARG A 55 -42.91 12.78 -8.18
C ARG A 55 -44.29 12.18 -8.42
N GLN A 56 -44.35 10.94 -8.89
CA GLN A 56 -45.60 10.21 -9.10
C GLN A 56 -46.30 9.90 -7.77
N GLN A 57 -45.56 9.53 -6.72
CA GLN A 57 -46.14 9.27 -5.40
C GLN A 57 -46.74 10.55 -4.79
N LYS A 58 -45.99 11.67 -4.80
CA LYS A 58 -46.51 12.98 -4.35
C LYS A 58 -47.75 13.42 -5.15
N GLU A 59 -47.77 13.18 -6.46
CA GLU A 59 -48.94 13.44 -7.30
C GLU A 59 -50.15 12.53 -7.00
N LEU A 60 -49.95 11.33 -6.45
CA LEU A 60 -51.03 10.43 -6.04
C LEU A 60 -51.58 10.83 -4.67
N ASP A 61 -50.71 11.14 -3.71
CA ASP A 61 -51.09 11.66 -2.38
C ASP A 61 -51.93 12.94 -2.54
N GLU A 62 -51.46 13.90 -3.34
CA GLU A 62 -52.21 15.12 -3.67
C GLU A 62 -53.59 14.85 -4.33
N LYS A 63 -53.73 13.78 -5.12
CA LYS A 63 -55.02 13.42 -5.75
C LYS A 63 -55.96 12.76 -4.75
N CYS A 64 -55.42 11.96 -3.82
CA CYS A 64 -56.17 11.35 -2.73
C CYS A 64 -56.76 12.43 -1.80
N ASP A 65 -55.95 13.40 -1.37
CA ASP A 65 -56.39 14.53 -0.55
C ASP A 65 -57.46 15.38 -1.24
N LYS A 66 -57.30 15.67 -2.54
CA LYS A 66 -58.30 16.43 -3.33
C LYS A 66 -59.62 15.64 -3.46
N GLN A 67 -59.56 14.34 -3.66
CA GLN A 67 -60.75 13.49 -3.69
C GLN A 67 -61.43 13.37 -2.30
N TYR A 68 -60.67 13.50 -1.20
CA TYR A 68 -61.21 13.55 0.16
C TYR A 68 -61.84 14.92 0.49
N SER A 69 -61.27 16.00 -0.07
CA SER A 69 -61.77 17.38 0.04
C SER A 69 -63.17 17.55 -0.56
N ASP A 70 -63.43 17.05 -1.77
CA ASP A 70 -64.68 17.34 -2.50
C ASP A 70 -65.96 16.73 -1.86
N TYR A 71 -65.83 15.74 -0.97
CA TYR A 71 -66.96 15.25 -0.16
C TYR A 71 -67.22 16.10 1.10
N SER A 72 -66.34 17.04 1.44
CA SER A 72 -66.37 17.81 2.70
C SER A 72 -66.97 19.21 2.55
N ARG A 73 -68.22 19.31 2.05
CA ARG A 73 -69.04 20.54 2.17
C ARG A 73 -69.99 20.48 3.38
N PRO A 74 -70.19 21.57 4.13
CA PRO A 74 -70.66 21.47 5.52
C PRO A 74 -72.19 21.42 5.66
N SER A 75 -72.65 20.51 6.52
CA SER A 75 -73.86 20.72 7.33
C SER A 75 -73.46 21.18 8.73
N SER A 76 -74.28 21.98 9.41
CA SER A 76 -73.84 22.83 10.53
C SER A 76 -74.54 22.53 11.86
N ARG A 77 -73.84 22.85 12.96
CA ARG A 77 -74.25 22.77 14.39
C ARG A 77 -74.19 21.32 14.93
N CYS A 78 -73.58 21.02 16.08
CA CYS A 78 -73.35 21.85 17.28
C CYS A 78 -71.91 21.78 17.85
N ALA A 79 -71.60 22.72 18.75
CA ALA A 79 -70.40 22.73 19.61
C ALA A 79 -70.57 21.71 20.79
N THR A 80 -69.58 21.33 21.62
CA THR A 80 -68.31 21.98 22.05
C THR A 80 -67.13 20.94 22.13
N PRO A 81 -66.10 20.95 23.03
CA PRO A 81 -64.71 20.97 22.52
C PRO A 81 -63.75 19.90 23.10
N GLY A 82 -63.38 18.91 22.28
CA GLY A 82 -62.13 18.14 22.39
C GLY A 82 -61.98 17.15 23.56
N LEU A 83 -61.17 16.11 23.32
CA LEU A 83 -60.27 15.44 24.30
C LEU A 83 -59.41 14.41 23.55
N SER A 84 -58.19 14.18 24.03
CA SER A 84 -57.23 13.24 23.42
C SER A 84 -57.39 11.80 23.93
N ALA A 85 -56.72 10.86 23.25
CA ALA A 85 -56.77 9.43 23.51
C ALA A 85 -56.53 9.01 24.98
N ALA A 86 -57.47 8.21 25.54
CA ALA A 86 -57.21 7.01 26.37
C ALA A 86 -58.51 6.46 27.01
N THR A 87 -59.27 5.59 26.33
CA THR A 87 -60.35 4.81 26.98
C THR A 87 -60.58 3.45 26.29
N LEU A 88 -59.68 2.50 26.51
CA LEU A 88 -59.91 1.08 26.16
C LEU A 88 -60.58 0.36 27.34
N ALA A 89 -61.92 0.33 27.36
CA ALA A 89 -62.66 -0.48 28.33
C ALA A 89 -64.07 -0.90 27.82
N SER A 90 -64.36 -2.19 27.97
CA SER A 90 -65.70 -2.76 28.21
C SER A 90 -66.83 -2.54 27.18
N LEU A 91 -66.96 -3.47 26.22
CA LEU A 91 -68.26 -3.96 25.73
C LEU A 91 -68.20 -5.49 25.58
N GLY A 92 -69.12 -6.23 26.20
CA GLY A 92 -69.09 -7.70 26.18
C GLY A 92 -69.99 -8.39 27.23
N GLY A 93 -71.22 -7.91 27.44
CA GLY A 93 -72.09 -8.39 28.53
C GLY A 93 -73.41 -9.03 28.09
N SER A 94 -73.46 -10.37 28.08
CA SER A 94 -74.61 -11.24 28.44
C SER A 94 -75.93 -11.18 27.64
N SER A 95 -76.81 -12.16 27.91
CA SER A 95 -78.22 -12.32 27.43
C SER A 95 -78.38 -12.96 26.02
N SER A 96 -79.27 -13.94 25.75
CA SER A 96 -80.10 -14.83 26.60
C SER A 96 -80.52 -16.10 25.81
N ARG A 97 -81.24 -17.05 26.45
CA ARG A 97 -81.87 -18.24 25.83
C ARG A 97 -83.41 -18.21 25.98
N ARG A 98 -84.18 -18.24 24.88
CA ARG A 98 -85.53 -18.88 24.74
C ARG A 98 -86.23 -18.52 23.41
N GLY A 99 -87.24 -19.30 23.01
CA GLY A 99 -88.02 -19.18 21.76
C GLY A 99 -87.40 -20.03 20.64
N SER A 100 -87.98 -21.12 20.12
CA SER A 100 -89.37 -21.62 20.02
C SER A 100 -90.22 -20.92 18.95
N ALA A 101 -90.70 -21.75 18.02
CA ALA A 101 -91.37 -21.46 16.75
C ALA A 101 -92.50 -20.39 16.75
N ASP A 102 -92.66 -19.74 15.59
CA ASP A 102 -93.92 -19.87 14.83
C ASP A 102 -93.68 -19.78 13.30
N MET A 103 -94.71 -20.07 12.50
CA MET A 103 -94.76 -19.93 11.04
C MET A 103 -95.21 -18.51 10.65
N GLY A 104 -94.66 -17.95 9.55
CA GLY A 104 -95.01 -16.58 9.17
C GLY A 104 -94.49 -16.10 7.81
N ASN A 105 -94.45 -16.96 6.79
CA ASN A 105 -93.93 -16.58 5.47
C ASN A 105 -94.89 -15.70 4.66
N VAL A 106 -94.95 -14.41 5.01
CA VAL A 106 -95.49 -13.34 4.15
C VAL A 106 -94.28 -12.59 3.58
N TYR A 107 -93.93 -12.88 2.32
CA TYR A 107 -92.94 -12.08 1.59
C TYR A 107 -93.55 -10.72 1.24
N ASP A 108 -93.22 -9.70 2.02
CA ASP A 108 -93.44 -8.31 1.64
C ASP A 108 -92.39 -7.90 0.57
N PRO A 109 -92.80 -7.63 -0.69
CA PRO A 109 -91.85 -7.34 -1.76
C PRO A 109 -91.01 -6.09 -1.53
N ASP A 110 -91.50 -5.11 -0.75
CA ASP A 110 -90.73 -3.90 -0.44
C ASP A 110 -89.58 -4.17 0.54
N THR A 111 -89.75 -5.16 1.44
CA THR A 111 -88.67 -5.60 2.35
C THR A 111 -87.54 -6.27 1.56
N SER A 112 -87.85 -7.23 0.68
CA SER A 112 -86.84 -7.86 -0.18
C SER A 112 -86.21 -6.90 -1.19
N LEU A 113 -86.92 -5.83 -1.60
CA LEU A 113 -86.33 -4.74 -2.38
C LEU A 113 -85.38 -3.86 -1.57
N SER A 114 -85.58 -3.69 -0.26
CA SER A 114 -84.60 -3.01 0.62
C SER A 114 -83.33 -3.86 0.78
N GLU A 115 -83.49 -5.15 1.10
CA GLU A 115 -82.38 -6.11 1.24
C GLU A 115 -81.51 -6.16 -0.04
N LEU A 116 -82.13 -6.16 -1.22
CA LEU A 116 -81.41 -6.11 -2.50
C LEU A 116 -80.67 -4.78 -2.73
N ARG A 117 -81.19 -3.65 -2.25
CA ARG A 117 -80.52 -2.33 -2.33
C ARG A 117 -79.36 -2.23 -1.36
N GLU A 118 -79.52 -2.73 -0.14
CA GLU A 118 -78.45 -2.80 0.87
C GLU A 118 -77.33 -3.74 0.40
N SER A 119 -77.69 -4.90 -0.18
CA SER A 119 -76.74 -5.82 -0.80
C SER A 119 -75.97 -5.18 -1.98
N LEU A 120 -76.64 -4.38 -2.81
CA LEU A 120 -76.00 -3.63 -3.89
C LEU A 120 -74.99 -2.61 -3.35
N VAL A 121 -75.36 -1.82 -2.34
CA VAL A 121 -74.46 -0.84 -1.69
C VAL A 121 -73.26 -1.54 -1.04
N GLU A 122 -73.47 -2.67 -0.36
CA GLU A 122 -72.37 -3.50 0.16
C GLU A 122 -71.41 -3.97 -0.94
N VAL A 123 -71.92 -4.39 -2.10
CA VAL A 123 -71.09 -4.83 -3.24
C VAL A 123 -70.35 -3.64 -3.85
N GLU A 124 -70.98 -2.47 -3.99
CA GLU A 124 -70.30 -1.25 -4.43
C GLU A 124 -69.18 -0.82 -3.48
N GLU A 125 -69.39 -0.89 -2.16
CA GLU A 125 -68.34 -0.61 -1.18
C GLU A 125 -67.19 -1.61 -1.28
N LYS A 126 -67.48 -2.91 -1.38
CA LYS A 126 -66.46 -3.96 -1.54
C LYS A 126 -65.67 -3.76 -2.83
N TYR A 127 -66.33 -3.34 -3.91
CA TYR A 127 -65.69 -3.00 -5.18
C TYR A 127 -64.79 -1.75 -5.07
N LYS A 128 -65.27 -0.67 -4.44
CA LYS A 128 -64.46 0.54 -4.17
C LYS A 128 -63.22 0.21 -3.33
N LYS A 129 -63.37 -0.56 -2.26
CA LYS A 129 -62.28 -1.05 -1.40
C LYS A 129 -61.28 -1.93 -2.18
N ALA A 130 -61.77 -2.79 -3.08
CA ALA A 130 -60.93 -3.61 -3.95
C ALA A 130 -60.15 -2.77 -4.98
N MET A 131 -60.77 -1.74 -5.59
CA MET A 131 -60.06 -0.84 -6.53
C MET A 131 -58.93 -0.06 -5.84
N VAL A 132 -59.17 0.49 -4.66
CA VAL A 132 -58.12 1.19 -3.88
C VAL A 132 -56.99 0.23 -3.49
N SER A 133 -57.32 -0.98 -3.02
CA SER A 133 -56.31 -2.00 -2.72
C SER A 133 -55.51 -2.44 -3.95
N ASN A 134 -56.12 -2.50 -5.13
CA ASN A 134 -55.42 -2.88 -6.36
C ASN A 134 -54.48 -1.77 -6.84
N ALA A 135 -54.91 -0.50 -6.74
CA ALA A 135 -54.07 0.66 -7.03
C ALA A 135 -52.85 0.74 -6.09
N GLN A 136 -53.01 0.39 -4.80
CA GLN A 136 -51.87 0.28 -3.88
C GLN A 136 -50.90 -0.83 -4.32
N LEU A 137 -51.41 -2.03 -4.65
CA LEU A 137 -50.58 -3.16 -5.06
C LEU A 137 -49.80 -2.90 -6.35
N ASP A 138 -50.35 -2.16 -7.31
CA ASP A 138 -49.62 -1.76 -8.53
C ASP A 138 -48.51 -0.72 -8.24
N ASN A 139 -48.70 0.17 -7.25
CA ASN A 139 -47.64 1.07 -6.78
C ASN A 139 -46.53 0.29 -6.04
N ASP A 140 -46.88 -0.58 -5.10
CA ASP A 140 -45.93 -1.42 -4.36
C ASP A 140 -45.10 -2.30 -5.31
N LYS A 141 -45.75 -2.86 -6.33
CA LYS A 141 -45.12 -3.60 -7.44
C LYS A 141 -44.18 -2.72 -8.26
N GLY A 142 -44.54 -1.47 -8.57
CA GLY A 142 -43.66 -0.52 -9.24
C GLY A 142 -42.38 -0.24 -8.43
N ASN A 143 -42.54 0.00 -7.13
CA ASN A 143 -41.45 0.23 -6.19
C ASN A 143 -40.53 -1.00 -6.06
N LEU A 144 -41.10 -2.21 -5.95
CA LEU A 144 -40.35 -3.46 -5.92
C LEU A 144 -39.59 -3.74 -7.23
N ILE A 145 -40.17 -3.42 -8.39
CA ILE A 145 -39.47 -3.52 -9.68
C ILE A 145 -38.27 -2.57 -9.72
N TYR A 146 -38.43 -1.31 -9.27
CA TYR A 146 -37.32 -0.37 -9.18
C TYR A 146 -36.21 -0.85 -8.22
N GLN A 147 -36.58 -1.38 -7.05
CA GLN A 147 -35.62 -1.91 -6.08
C GLN A 147 -34.86 -3.12 -6.65
N VAL A 148 -35.55 -4.04 -7.34
CA VAL A 148 -34.95 -5.19 -8.01
C VAL A 148 -34.04 -4.77 -9.16
N ASP A 149 -34.41 -3.77 -9.96
CA ASP A 149 -33.53 -3.21 -10.99
C ASP A 149 -32.26 -2.63 -10.37
N THR A 150 -32.39 -1.78 -9.35
CA THR A 150 -31.26 -1.17 -8.62
C THR A 150 -30.32 -2.20 -8.02
N LEU A 151 -30.85 -3.30 -7.46
CA LEU A 151 -30.04 -4.35 -6.86
C LEU A 151 -29.24 -5.15 -7.89
N LYS A 152 -29.79 -5.45 -9.08
CA LYS A 152 -28.99 -6.00 -10.20
C LYS A 152 -27.84 -5.07 -10.57
N ASP A 153 -28.17 -3.79 -10.66
CA ASP A 153 -27.28 -2.69 -11.05
C ASP A 153 -26.09 -2.50 -10.07
N VAL A 154 -26.28 -2.86 -8.79
CA VAL A 154 -25.22 -2.96 -7.76
C VAL A 154 -24.47 -4.29 -7.83
N ILE A 155 -25.15 -5.40 -8.13
CA ILE A 155 -24.50 -6.72 -8.31
C ILE A 155 -23.53 -6.69 -9.49
N GLU A 156 -23.92 -6.12 -10.64
CA GLU A 156 -23.03 -5.95 -11.81
C GLU A 156 -21.76 -5.16 -11.43
N GLU A 157 -21.90 -4.09 -10.63
CA GLU A 157 -20.77 -3.28 -10.17
C GLU A 157 -19.86 -4.05 -9.19
N MET A 158 -20.43 -4.86 -8.29
CA MET A 158 -19.66 -5.74 -7.40
C MET A 158 -18.95 -6.88 -8.15
N GLU A 159 -19.56 -7.42 -9.21
CA GLU A 159 -18.95 -8.44 -10.08
C GLU A 159 -17.77 -7.86 -10.87
N GLU A 160 -17.94 -6.66 -11.45
CA GLU A 160 -16.87 -5.93 -12.12
C GLU A 160 -15.68 -5.67 -11.16
N GLN A 161 -15.95 -5.14 -9.94
CA GLN A 161 -14.92 -4.93 -8.91
C GLN A 161 -14.23 -6.24 -8.51
N MET A 162 -14.97 -7.34 -8.37
CA MET A 162 -14.38 -8.65 -8.06
C MET A 162 -13.49 -9.18 -9.20
N ALA A 163 -13.81 -8.88 -10.45
CA ALA A 163 -13.00 -9.21 -11.62
C ALA A 163 -11.76 -8.30 -11.77
N GLU A 164 -11.81 -7.07 -11.25
CA GLU A 164 -10.67 -6.17 -11.07
C GLU A 164 -9.67 -6.75 -10.06
N MET A 165 -10.12 -6.97 -8.82
CA MET A 165 -9.29 -7.49 -7.71
C MET A 165 -8.64 -8.85 -8.01
N LYS A 166 -9.30 -9.70 -8.81
CA LYS A 166 -8.72 -10.98 -9.28
C LYS A 166 -7.55 -10.78 -10.23
N ARG A 167 -7.65 -9.84 -11.18
CA ARG A 167 -6.56 -9.52 -12.13
C ARG A 167 -5.35 -8.92 -11.39
N GLU A 168 -5.60 -8.00 -10.45
CA GLU A 168 -4.53 -7.47 -9.60
C GLU A 168 -3.80 -8.57 -8.81
N LEU A 169 -4.54 -9.50 -8.20
CA LEU A 169 -3.97 -10.61 -7.44
C LEU A 169 -3.12 -11.53 -8.32
N GLU A 170 -3.56 -11.83 -9.54
CA GLU A 170 -2.77 -12.59 -10.51
C GLU A 170 -1.47 -11.87 -10.88
N ASP A 171 -1.50 -10.55 -11.13
CA ASP A 171 -0.31 -9.78 -11.51
C ASP A 171 0.67 -9.59 -10.34
N LYS A 172 0.17 -9.39 -9.12
CA LYS A 172 1.01 -9.44 -7.90
C LYS A 172 1.61 -10.84 -7.69
N SER A 173 0.89 -11.91 -8.01
CA SER A 173 1.43 -13.28 -7.94
C SER A 173 2.51 -13.52 -9.00
N LYS A 174 2.35 -13.02 -10.23
CA LYS A 174 3.37 -13.10 -11.29
C LYS A 174 4.66 -12.38 -10.86
N GLU A 175 4.53 -11.18 -10.30
CA GLU A 175 5.69 -10.41 -9.82
C GLU A 175 6.37 -11.08 -8.60
N LEU A 176 5.60 -11.66 -7.67
CA LEU A 176 6.16 -12.43 -6.56
C LEU A 176 7.06 -13.59 -7.03
N GLU A 177 6.66 -14.33 -8.08
CA GLU A 177 7.51 -15.39 -8.63
C GLU A 177 8.75 -14.85 -9.36
N ARG A 178 8.68 -13.68 -10.01
CA ARG A 178 9.87 -13.00 -10.57
C ARG A 178 10.86 -12.58 -9.47
N GLN A 179 10.36 -12.05 -8.35
CA GLN A 179 11.18 -11.65 -7.21
C GLN A 179 11.80 -12.86 -6.50
N LYS A 180 11.05 -13.96 -6.31
CA LYS A 180 11.59 -15.24 -5.81
C LYS A 180 12.73 -15.75 -6.69
N HIS A 181 12.53 -15.83 -8.01
CA HIS A 181 13.57 -16.29 -8.93
C HIS A 181 14.83 -15.40 -8.87
N THR A 182 14.65 -14.08 -8.83
CA THR A 182 15.75 -13.12 -8.68
C THR A 182 16.51 -13.33 -7.36
N CYS A 183 15.79 -13.58 -6.26
CA CYS A 183 16.38 -13.89 -4.96
C CYS A 183 17.21 -15.19 -5.00
N THR A 184 16.71 -16.26 -5.63
CA THR A 184 17.45 -17.52 -5.80
C THR A 184 18.74 -17.34 -6.61
N VAL A 185 18.71 -16.53 -7.68
CA VAL A 185 19.93 -16.20 -8.47
C VAL A 185 20.95 -15.43 -7.63
N LEU A 186 20.50 -14.47 -6.82
CA LEU A 186 21.36 -13.71 -5.91
C LEU A 186 21.92 -14.57 -4.76
N GLN A 187 21.16 -15.54 -4.25
CA GLN A 187 21.62 -16.52 -3.26
C GLN A 187 22.75 -17.38 -3.82
N HIS A 188 22.56 -17.99 -5.00
CA HIS A 188 23.61 -18.76 -5.67
C HIS A 188 24.87 -17.93 -5.91
N LYS A 189 24.73 -16.68 -6.36
CA LYS A 189 25.86 -15.77 -6.55
C LYS A 189 26.56 -15.40 -5.24
N GLN A 190 25.83 -15.29 -4.13
CA GLN A 190 26.41 -15.08 -2.80
C GLN A 190 27.19 -16.33 -2.33
N GLU A 191 26.70 -17.53 -2.61
CA GLU A 191 27.37 -18.79 -2.28
C GLU A 191 28.66 -19.00 -3.09
N GLU A 192 28.64 -18.71 -4.39
CA GLU A 192 29.85 -18.67 -5.24
C GLU A 192 30.91 -17.72 -4.68
N LEU A 193 30.51 -16.50 -4.27
CA LEU A 193 31.44 -15.50 -3.73
C LEU A 193 31.97 -15.89 -2.35
N LYS A 194 31.14 -16.49 -1.48
CA LYS A 194 31.57 -17.05 -0.19
C LYS A 194 32.57 -18.19 -0.37
N GLU A 195 32.36 -19.06 -1.36
CA GLU A 195 33.29 -20.14 -1.69
C GLU A 195 34.61 -19.61 -2.25
N GLY A 196 34.59 -18.63 -3.15
CA GLY A 196 35.81 -17.98 -3.64
C GLY A 196 36.62 -17.28 -2.53
N ILE A 197 35.95 -16.72 -1.52
CA ILE A 197 36.60 -16.18 -0.32
C ILE A 197 37.22 -17.32 0.50
N ARG A 198 36.50 -18.41 0.78
CA ARG A 198 37.05 -19.58 1.50
C ARG A 198 38.31 -20.14 0.82
N GLN A 199 38.28 -20.31 -0.49
CA GLN A 199 39.43 -20.84 -1.25
C GLN A 199 40.64 -19.90 -1.20
N ARG A 200 40.43 -18.58 -1.24
CA ARG A 200 41.49 -17.58 -1.02
C ARG A 200 42.07 -17.70 0.39
N ASP A 201 41.22 -17.83 1.39
CA ASP A 201 41.63 -17.83 2.80
C ASP A 201 42.37 -19.14 3.17
N GLU A 202 41.93 -20.29 2.63
CA GLU A 202 42.68 -21.56 2.70
C GLU A 202 44.07 -21.44 2.06
N LEU A 203 44.19 -20.78 0.91
CA LEU A 203 45.49 -20.56 0.26
C LEU A 203 46.41 -19.66 1.09
N ILE A 204 45.88 -18.64 1.77
CA ILE A 204 46.65 -17.78 2.68
C ILE A 204 47.19 -18.59 3.86
N GLU A 205 46.33 -19.37 4.54
CA GLU A 205 46.72 -20.24 5.65
C GLU A 205 47.77 -21.29 5.23
N LYS A 206 47.49 -22.02 4.13
CA LYS A 206 48.32 -23.10 3.61
C LYS A 206 49.71 -22.67 3.16
N HIS A 207 49.88 -21.42 2.78
CA HIS A 207 51.17 -20.85 2.39
C HIS A 207 51.88 -20.10 3.55
N GLY A 208 51.35 -20.12 4.78
CA GLY A 208 51.95 -19.43 5.93
C GLY A 208 51.98 -17.91 5.75
N LEU A 209 50.98 -17.38 5.05
CA LEU A 209 50.87 -15.97 4.71
C LEU A 209 50.02 -15.22 5.74
N VAL A 210 50.44 -14.02 6.08
CA VAL A 210 49.78 -13.12 7.02
C VAL A 210 49.26 -11.91 6.26
N ILE A 211 47.98 -11.58 6.47
CA ILE A 211 47.41 -10.30 6.05
C ILE A 211 47.92 -9.21 7.01
N ILE A 212 48.58 -8.20 6.46
CA ILE A 212 48.96 -6.99 7.20
C ILE A 212 48.02 -5.86 6.82
N PRO A 213 47.32 -5.22 7.78
CA PRO A 213 46.50 -4.04 7.51
C PRO A 213 47.39 -2.81 7.28
N ASP A 214 47.52 -2.37 6.02
CA ASP A 214 48.20 -1.12 5.67
C ASP A 214 47.29 0.09 5.93
N GLY A 215 47.25 0.49 7.20
CA GLY A 215 46.39 1.57 7.69
C GLY A 215 44.97 1.11 8.04
N THR A 216 44.27 1.90 8.85
CA THR A 216 42.90 1.61 9.25
C THR A 216 41.90 2.15 8.21
N PRO A 217 40.78 1.45 7.95
CA PRO A 217 39.68 2.01 7.15
C PRO A 217 38.84 3.05 7.93
N ASN A 218 39.38 3.62 9.02
CA ASN A 218 38.66 4.49 9.94
C ASN A 218 38.82 5.98 9.59
N GLY A 219 38.25 6.37 8.44
CA GLY A 219 37.65 7.70 8.27
C GLY A 219 38.54 8.93 8.10
N ASP A 220 39.86 8.87 8.25
CA ASP A 220 40.74 10.02 8.01
C ASP A 220 41.18 10.10 6.54
N VAL A 221 40.51 10.98 5.77
CA VAL A 221 40.67 11.10 4.30
C VAL A 221 41.86 12.02 3.95
N ASN A 222 43.06 11.58 4.31
CA ASN A 222 44.28 12.26 3.90
C ASN A 222 44.59 11.99 2.42
N HIS A 223 44.76 13.06 1.65
CA HIS A 223 44.48 13.06 0.21
C HIS A 223 45.69 12.74 -0.68
N GLU A 224 46.44 11.69 -0.36
CA GLU A 224 47.37 11.02 -1.29
C GLU A 224 46.78 9.69 -1.80
N PRO A 225 47.11 9.26 -3.03
CA PRO A 225 46.66 7.97 -3.58
C PRO A 225 47.49 6.80 -3.02
N VAL A 226 47.64 6.73 -1.70
CA VAL A 226 48.21 5.55 -1.03
C VAL A 226 47.25 4.40 -1.25
N SER A 227 47.71 3.35 -1.93
CA SER A 227 46.92 2.16 -2.19
C SER A 227 46.52 1.49 -0.86
N SER A 228 45.26 1.65 -0.44
CA SER A 228 44.65 0.92 0.68
C SER A 228 44.45 -0.56 0.33
N GLY A 229 45.55 -1.23 -0.01
CA GLY A 229 45.61 -2.64 -0.38
C GLY A 229 45.66 -3.53 0.84
N ILE A 230 45.06 -4.72 0.73
CA ILE A 230 45.27 -5.79 1.70
C ILE A 230 46.61 -6.44 1.35
N THR A 231 47.67 -6.02 2.02
CA THR A 231 49.02 -6.59 1.85
C THR A 231 49.10 -7.98 2.46
N VAL A 232 49.73 -8.91 1.74
CA VAL A 232 49.90 -10.31 2.15
C VAL A 232 51.39 -10.66 2.02
N VAL A 233 52.00 -11.10 3.12
CA VAL A 233 53.43 -11.47 3.19
C VAL A 233 53.63 -12.75 3.99
N SER A 234 54.84 -13.34 4.01
CA SER A 234 55.13 -14.48 4.89
C SER A 234 55.17 -14.06 6.37
N GLN A 235 54.92 -15.01 7.27
CA GLN A 235 55.07 -14.82 8.72
C GLN A 235 56.43 -14.19 9.12
N GLU A 236 57.52 -14.59 8.45
CA GLU A 236 58.87 -14.06 8.67
C GLU A 236 58.99 -12.59 8.26
N ALA A 237 58.45 -12.22 7.10
CA ALA A 237 58.43 -10.84 6.63
C ALA A 237 57.54 -9.95 7.51
N ALA A 238 56.41 -10.47 8.00
CA ALA A 238 55.56 -9.75 8.95
C ALA A 238 56.32 -9.42 10.24
N GLN A 239 57.04 -10.39 10.81
CA GLN A 239 57.81 -10.19 12.05
C GLN A 239 58.96 -9.18 11.88
N VAL A 240 59.60 -9.11 10.72
CA VAL A 240 60.60 -8.07 10.41
C VAL A 240 59.94 -6.68 10.21
N LEU A 241 58.73 -6.63 9.66
CA LEU A 241 57.97 -5.38 9.51
C LEU A 241 57.40 -4.86 10.84
N GLU A 242 57.20 -5.71 11.85
CA GLU A 242 56.85 -5.28 13.22
C GLU A 242 57.99 -4.49 13.87
N SER A 243 59.25 -4.89 13.70
CA SER A 243 60.40 -4.14 14.23
C SER A 243 60.58 -2.74 13.63
N ALA A 244 60.02 -2.48 12.44
CA ALA A 244 60.01 -1.15 11.83
C ALA A 244 58.98 -0.18 12.46
N GLY A 245 58.14 -0.66 13.38
CA GLY A 245 57.04 0.11 13.97
C GLY A 245 55.97 0.53 12.96
N ASP A 246 55.02 1.37 13.39
CA ASP A 246 53.83 1.68 12.59
C ASP A 246 54.08 2.43 11.27
N GLY A 247 53.16 2.22 10.33
CA GLY A 247 53.09 2.90 9.02
C GLY A 247 52.69 1.93 7.88
N PRO A 248 52.38 2.44 6.68
CA PRO A 248 52.23 1.62 5.49
C PRO A 248 53.48 0.78 5.20
N LEU A 249 53.33 -0.33 4.47
CA LEU A 249 54.41 -1.22 4.05
C LEU A 249 55.63 -0.46 3.51
N ASP A 250 55.42 0.48 2.58
CA ASP A 250 56.48 1.28 1.96
C ASP A 250 57.25 2.16 2.96
N VAL A 251 56.61 2.59 4.05
CA VAL A 251 57.25 3.38 5.12
C VAL A 251 58.07 2.47 6.02
N ARG A 252 57.55 1.29 6.35
CA ARG A 252 58.27 0.28 7.15
C ARG A 252 59.50 -0.28 6.43
N LEU A 253 59.36 -0.60 5.15
CA LEU A 253 60.47 -1.01 4.28
C LEU A 253 61.55 0.07 4.15
N ARG A 254 61.17 1.35 4.15
CA ARG A 254 62.11 2.48 4.08
C ARG A 254 62.95 2.61 5.36
N LYS A 255 62.32 2.58 6.54
CA LYS A 255 63.04 2.59 7.83
C LYS A 255 64.08 1.48 7.93
N LEU A 256 63.72 0.24 7.55
CA LEU A 256 64.63 -0.91 7.55
C LEU A 256 65.80 -0.76 6.56
N ALA A 257 65.61 -0.02 5.45
CA ALA A 257 66.69 0.32 4.53
C ALA A 257 67.62 1.39 5.09
N GLU A 258 67.07 2.41 5.76
CA GLU A 258 67.81 3.48 6.43
C GLU A 258 68.69 2.91 7.57
N GLU A 259 68.11 2.12 8.47
CA GLU A 259 68.83 1.42 9.56
C GLU A 259 69.99 0.54 9.04
N LYS A 260 69.75 -0.19 7.95
CA LYS A 260 70.78 -1.02 7.29
C LYS A 260 71.93 -0.18 6.76
N ASP A 261 71.66 0.96 6.12
CA ASP A 261 72.70 1.82 5.56
C ASP A 261 73.47 2.60 6.64
N GLU A 262 72.84 2.91 7.79
CA GLU A 262 73.54 3.35 8.99
C GLU A 262 74.50 2.28 9.52
N LEU A 263 74.03 1.03 9.70
CA LEU A 263 74.86 -0.08 10.16
C LEU A 263 76.03 -0.37 9.20
N LEU A 264 75.80 -0.32 7.88
CA LEU A 264 76.87 -0.42 6.87
C LEU A 264 77.88 0.75 6.95
N THR A 265 77.45 1.92 7.44
CA THR A 265 78.33 3.07 7.67
C THR A 265 79.15 2.90 8.97
N GLN A 266 78.54 2.39 10.03
CA GLN A 266 79.23 2.03 11.28
C GLN A 266 80.29 0.94 11.03
N ILE A 267 79.97 -0.11 10.27
CA ILE A 267 80.91 -1.18 9.90
C ILE A 267 82.10 -0.63 9.09
N ARG A 268 81.87 0.32 8.16
CA ARG A 268 82.95 1.00 7.43
C ARG A 268 83.84 1.80 8.38
N LYS A 269 83.26 2.59 9.29
CA LYS A 269 84.01 3.37 10.28
C LYS A 269 84.87 2.48 11.19
N LEU A 270 84.31 1.40 11.72
CA LEU A 270 85.03 0.44 12.58
C LEU A 270 86.16 -0.28 11.84
N LYS A 271 85.99 -0.61 10.54
CA LYS A 271 87.06 -1.17 9.71
C LYS A 271 88.21 -0.17 9.54
N ASN A 272 87.90 1.08 9.20
CA ASN A 272 88.92 2.12 9.07
C ASN A 272 89.69 2.31 10.39
N GLN A 273 88.99 2.38 11.53
CA GLN A 273 89.62 2.52 12.85
C GLN A 273 90.52 1.32 13.19
N LEU A 274 90.10 0.09 12.87
CA LEU A 274 90.92 -1.12 13.05
C LEU A 274 92.16 -1.13 12.13
N GLU A 275 92.09 -0.46 10.98
CA GLU A 275 93.19 -0.31 10.02
C GLU A 275 94.14 0.84 10.40
N GLU A 276 93.63 1.91 11.02
CA GLU A 276 94.40 3.01 11.61
C GLU A 276 95.19 2.57 12.86
N GLU A 277 94.54 1.85 13.79
CA GLU A 277 95.19 1.23 14.98
C GLU A 277 96.28 0.23 14.57
N ARG A 278 96.15 -0.42 13.42
CA ARG A 278 97.18 -1.30 12.84
C ARG A 278 98.41 -0.56 12.30
N GLN A 279 98.37 0.76 12.15
CA GLN A 279 99.40 1.53 11.43
C GLN A 279 100.24 2.50 12.28
N LYS A 280 99.87 2.85 13.53
CA LYS A 280 100.52 3.98 14.23
C LYS A 280 100.88 3.78 15.70
N HIS A 281 102.20 3.70 15.92
CA HIS A 281 102.87 4.37 17.05
C HIS A 281 104.26 4.80 16.60
N PRO A 282 104.81 5.98 16.98
CA PRO A 282 104.21 7.15 17.67
C PRO A 282 104.19 8.38 16.70
N LYS A 283 104.24 9.70 17.00
CA LYS A 283 104.29 10.57 18.22
C LYS A 283 103.96 12.04 17.80
N VAL A 284 103.52 12.92 18.74
CA VAL A 284 103.91 14.36 18.94
C VAL A 284 103.91 15.34 17.72
N ASP A 285 103.33 16.56 17.73
CA ASP A 285 102.57 17.32 18.76
C ASP A 285 101.77 18.51 18.15
N SER A 286 100.96 19.16 19.02
CA SER A 286 100.41 20.54 19.05
C SER A 286 100.69 21.57 17.93
N THR A 287 99.67 22.35 17.52
CA THR A 287 99.49 23.79 17.90
C THR A 287 98.16 24.42 17.40
N PHE A 288 97.85 25.63 17.92
CA PHE A 288 96.60 26.42 17.77
C PHE A 288 96.45 27.20 16.45
N THR A 289 95.20 27.49 16.03
CA THR A 289 94.55 28.83 15.80
C THR A 289 93.21 28.59 15.04
N ASP A 290 92.05 29.07 15.50
CA ASP A 290 91.50 30.45 15.55
C ASP A 290 91.03 30.98 14.18
N GLY A 291 89.92 31.73 14.14
CA GLY A 291 89.37 32.32 12.90
C GLY A 291 87.88 32.06 12.60
N GLU A 292 87.06 33.06 12.90
CA GLU A 292 85.87 33.61 12.20
C GLU A 292 85.29 32.89 10.94
N ARG A 293 83.97 32.64 10.76
CA ARG A 293 82.72 33.45 10.81
C ARG A 293 82.28 33.94 9.40
N MET A 294 80.96 33.95 9.15
CA MET A 294 80.27 34.33 7.89
C MET A 294 80.37 33.24 6.79
N GLU A 295 79.49 33.15 5.77
CA GLU A 295 78.51 34.13 5.28
C GLU A 295 77.23 33.52 4.64
N ASN A 296 76.09 34.21 4.83
CA ASN A 296 74.85 34.24 4.04
C ASN A 296 74.54 33.08 3.05
N GLY A 297 73.86 32.02 3.52
CA GLY A 297 73.29 30.99 2.63
C GLY A 297 72.08 30.21 3.17
N THR A 298 72.03 29.92 4.47
CA THR A 298 70.99 29.10 5.10
C THR A 298 69.61 29.76 5.19
N ASP A 299 69.55 31.08 5.27
CA ASP A 299 68.30 31.85 5.45
C ASP A 299 67.34 31.70 4.26
N LEU A 300 67.86 31.71 3.03
CA LEU A 300 67.03 31.59 1.82
C LEU A 300 66.30 30.23 1.75
N HIS A 301 67.00 29.14 2.04
CA HIS A 301 66.41 27.80 2.04
C HIS A 301 65.34 27.64 3.14
N PHE A 302 65.57 28.24 4.31
CA PHE A 302 64.58 28.27 5.39
C PHE A 302 63.33 29.09 4.99
N ILE A 303 63.52 30.23 4.32
CA ILE A 303 62.42 31.06 3.79
C ILE A 303 61.61 30.33 2.70
N GLU A 304 62.26 29.56 1.82
CA GLU A 304 61.59 28.74 0.81
C GLU A 304 60.77 27.61 1.45
N MET A 305 61.37 26.84 2.36
CA MET A 305 60.69 25.79 3.12
C MET A 305 59.49 26.34 3.92
N GLN A 306 59.65 27.52 4.52
CA GLN A 306 58.59 28.22 5.24
C GLN A 306 57.47 28.71 4.31
N ARG A 307 57.77 29.07 3.05
CA ARG A 307 56.76 29.42 2.03
C ARG A 307 55.98 28.21 1.56
N ASP A 308 56.64 27.08 1.29
CA ASP A 308 55.95 25.87 0.85
C ASP A 308 55.10 25.26 1.97
N ALA A 309 55.56 25.28 3.22
CA ALA A 309 54.73 24.94 4.37
C ALA A 309 53.47 25.84 4.48
N ASN A 310 53.62 27.16 4.32
CA ASN A 310 52.49 28.10 4.33
C ASN A 310 51.53 27.90 3.13
N ARG A 311 52.06 27.52 1.96
CA ARG A 311 51.27 27.16 0.79
C ARG A 311 50.45 25.89 1.06
N GLN A 312 51.07 24.83 1.58
CA GLN A 312 50.37 23.59 1.93
C GLN A 312 49.28 23.85 2.98
N ILE A 313 49.56 24.65 4.01
CA ILE A 313 48.55 25.09 5.01
C ILE A 313 47.37 25.80 4.34
N SER A 314 47.61 26.63 3.32
CA SER A 314 46.55 27.30 2.57
C SER A 314 45.73 26.33 1.69
N GLU A 315 46.38 25.37 1.04
CA GLU A 315 45.69 24.31 0.27
C GLU A 315 44.85 23.40 1.18
N TYR A 316 45.35 23.01 2.36
CA TYR A 316 44.59 22.24 3.34
C TYR A 316 43.42 23.03 3.94
N LYS A 317 43.58 24.33 4.23
CA LYS A 317 42.47 25.21 4.66
C LYS A 317 41.37 25.31 3.60
N PHE A 318 41.73 25.38 2.32
CA PHE A 318 40.75 25.38 1.23
C PHE A 318 40.03 24.03 1.10
N LYS A 319 40.75 22.91 1.17
CA LYS A 319 40.16 21.55 1.19
C LYS A 319 39.20 21.36 2.36
N LEU A 320 39.58 21.80 3.57
CA LEU A 320 38.75 21.75 4.77
C LEU A 320 37.46 22.56 4.59
N SER A 321 37.57 23.83 4.18
CA SER A 321 36.39 24.69 3.98
C SER A 321 35.42 24.15 2.92
N LYS A 322 35.93 23.48 1.88
CA LYS A 322 35.10 22.77 0.90
C LYS A 322 34.41 21.54 1.52
N ALA A 323 35.11 20.76 2.33
CA ALA A 323 34.53 19.60 3.02
C ALA A 323 33.47 20.01 4.05
N GLU A 324 33.65 21.12 4.77
CA GLU A 324 32.66 21.72 5.67
C GLU A 324 31.38 22.13 4.91
N GLN A 325 31.51 22.71 3.71
CA GLN A 325 30.37 23.06 2.85
C GLN A 325 29.64 21.82 2.31
N GLU A 326 30.37 20.77 1.92
CA GLU A 326 29.80 19.50 1.47
C GLU A 326 29.09 18.77 2.63
N MET A 327 29.66 18.80 3.84
CA MET A 327 29.05 18.26 5.05
C MET A 327 27.70 18.93 5.37
N GLY A 328 27.65 20.27 5.43
CA GLY A 328 26.39 20.99 5.65
C GLY A 328 25.33 20.75 4.57
N THR A 329 25.75 20.43 3.34
CA THR A 329 24.85 20.03 2.24
C THR A 329 24.31 18.60 2.45
N MET A 330 25.12 17.70 2.99
CA MET A 330 24.71 16.33 3.35
C MET A 330 23.77 16.34 4.56
N GLU A 331 24.02 17.16 5.58
CA GLU A 331 23.13 17.34 6.74
C GLU A 331 21.72 17.80 6.33
N GLN A 332 21.61 18.77 5.41
CA GLN A 332 20.32 19.20 4.87
C GLN A 332 19.59 18.08 4.11
N ASN A 333 20.32 17.23 3.39
CA ASN A 333 19.74 16.06 2.74
C ASN A 333 19.27 14.99 3.74
N ILE A 334 20.02 14.75 4.82
CA ILE A 334 19.64 13.84 5.91
C ILE A 334 18.32 14.33 6.55
N ASN A 335 18.25 15.59 6.99
CA ASN A 335 17.04 16.18 7.57
C ASN A 335 15.82 16.05 6.63
N ARG A 336 16.01 16.25 5.33
CA ARG A 336 14.95 16.10 4.31
C ARG A 336 14.49 14.65 4.16
N LEU A 337 15.40 13.68 4.22
CA LEU A 337 15.11 12.26 4.12
C LEU A 337 14.45 11.72 5.40
N GLU A 338 14.90 12.12 6.58
CA GLU A 338 14.28 11.80 7.87
C GLU A 338 12.83 12.30 7.92
N GLY A 339 12.59 13.53 7.43
CA GLY A 339 11.24 14.07 7.26
C GLY A 339 10.37 13.28 6.27
N GLN A 340 10.97 12.65 5.24
CA GLN A 340 10.25 11.73 4.34
C GLN A 340 9.93 10.39 5.02
N VAL A 341 10.91 9.78 5.71
CA VAL A 341 10.74 8.53 6.46
C VAL A 341 9.66 8.67 7.54
N SER A 342 9.66 9.78 8.29
CA SER A 342 8.64 10.08 9.30
C SER A 342 7.21 10.13 8.71
N ARG A 343 7.03 10.79 7.55
CA ARG A 343 5.74 10.82 6.84
C ARG A 343 5.32 9.46 6.29
N TYR A 344 6.23 8.70 5.69
CA TYR A 344 5.91 7.36 5.18
C TYR A 344 5.54 6.40 6.31
N LYS A 345 6.23 6.48 7.46
CA LYS A 345 5.85 5.71 8.65
C LYS A 345 4.44 6.07 9.12
N ALA A 346 4.13 7.35 9.33
CA ALA A 346 2.80 7.78 9.74
C ALA A 346 1.70 7.36 8.73
N SER A 347 2.01 7.31 7.44
CA SER A 347 1.11 6.81 6.40
C SER A 347 0.89 5.29 6.49
N ALA A 348 1.93 4.51 6.82
CA ALA A 348 1.84 3.07 7.02
C ALA A 348 1.06 2.74 8.30
N ASP A 349 1.41 3.37 9.43
CA ASP A 349 0.73 3.27 10.73
C ASP A 349 -0.77 3.64 10.65
N ASN A 350 -1.17 4.43 9.63
CA ASN A 350 -2.58 4.75 9.34
C ASN A 350 -3.24 3.69 8.44
N SER A 351 -2.53 3.20 7.42
CA SER A 351 -3.03 2.15 6.52
C SER A 351 -3.29 0.83 7.26
N GLU A 352 -2.44 0.46 8.21
CA GLU A 352 -2.60 -0.76 9.03
C GLU A 352 -3.89 -0.73 9.86
N LYS A 353 -4.23 0.43 10.46
CA LYS A 353 -5.47 0.62 11.21
C LYS A 353 -6.71 0.46 10.35
N VAL A 354 -6.72 1.09 9.16
CA VAL A 354 -7.82 0.97 8.20
C VAL A 354 -7.98 -0.47 7.72
N GLU A 355 -6.88 -1.21 7.52
CA GLU A 355 -6.93 -2.63 7.17
C GLU A 355 -7.57 -3.49 8.28
N ASP A 356 -7.25 -3.21 9.54
CA ASP A 356 -7.83 -3.92 10.70
C ASP A 356 -9.29 -3.55 10.98
N GLU A 357 -9.69 -2.30 10.76
CA GLU A 357 -11.10 -1.87 10.77
C GLU A 357 -11.89 -2.62 9.67
N LEU A 358 -11.39 -2.66 8.44
CA LEU A 358 -12.01 -3.41 7.34
C LEU A 358 -12.06 -4.94 7.60
N LYS A 359 -11.06 -5.52 8.28
CA LYS A 359 -11.12 -6.92 8.75
C LYS A 359 -12.24 -7.12 9.79
N ALA A 360 -12.43 -6.16 10.69
CA ALA A 360 -13.49 -6.22 11.71
C ALA A 360 -14.89 -6.10 11.07
N GLU A 361 -15.08 -5.17 10.13
CA GLU A 361 -16.33 -5.02 9.38
C GLU A 361 -16.63 -6.24 8.51
N LYS A 362 -15.64 -6.78 7.78
CA LYS A 362 -15.80 -8.02 7.02
C LYS A 362 -16.27 -9.18 7.91
N ARG A 363 -15.70 -9.33 9.11
CA ARG A 363 -16.14 -10.34 10.10
C ARG A 363 -17.53 -10.05 10.68
N LYS A 364 -17.99 -8.80 10.70
CA LYS A 364 -19.36 -8.41 11.10
C LYS A 364 -20.36 -8.77 10.00
N LEU A 365 -20.13 -8.29 8.78
CA LEU A 365 -20.98 -8.55 7.60
C LEU A 365 -21.08 -10.05 7.28
N GLN A 366 -20.00 -10.83 7.45
CA GLN A 366 -20.05 -12.30 7.29
C GLN A 366 -20.94 -13.01 8.32
N ARG A 367 -21.10 -12.45 9.54
CA ARG A 367 -22.05 -12.98 10.54
C ARG A 367 -23.49 -12.58 10.20
N GLU A 368 -23.69 -11.32 9.81
CA GLU A 368 -25.01 -10.78 9.43
C GLU A 368 -25.56 -11.48 8.18
N LEU A 369 -24.73 -11.71 7.16
CA LEU A 369 -25.06 -12.52 5.98
C LEU A 369 -25.48 -13.94 6.36
N ARG A 370 -24.78 -14.59 7.30
CA ARG A 370 -25.13 -15.95 7.73
C ARG A 370 -26.49 -15.98 8.42
N THR A 371 -26.73 -15.09 9.39
CA THR A 371 -28.03 -14.97 10.05
C THR A 371 -29.17 -14.63 9.08
N ALA A 372 -28.89 -13.87 8.02
CA ALA A 372 -29.85 -13.57 6.97
C ALA A 372 -30.17 -14.80 6.10
N LEU A 373 -29.17 -15.63 5.76
CA LEU A 373 -29.34 -16.89 5.03
C LEU A 373 -30.11 -17.92 5.88
N ASP A 374 -29.72 -18.12 7.14
CA ASP A 374 -30.41 -19.04 8.07
C ASP A 374 -31.91 -18.68 8.16
N LYS A 375 -32.24 -17.39 8.25
CA LYS A 375 -33.62 -16.87 8.26
C LYS A 375 -34.32 -16.98 6.91
N MET A 376 -33.59 -16.93 5.79
CA MET A 376 -34.15 -17.16 4.45
C MET A 376 -34.61 -18.61 4.30
N GLU A 377 -33.81 -19.58 4.76
CA GLU A 377 -34.18 -21.01 4.74
C GLU A 377 -35.44 -21.29 5.59
N GLU A 378 -35.57 -20.66 6.78
CA GLU A 378 -36.81 -20.73 7.59
C GLU A 378 -38.04 -20.20 6.83
N MET A 379 -37.89 -19.06 6.14
CA MET A 379 -38.97 -18.44 5.36
C MET A 379 -39.32 -19.27 4.11
N GLU A 380 -38.33 -19.88 3.45
CA GLU A 380 -38.57 -20.81 2.34
C GLU A 380 -39.29 -22.08 2.80
N MET A 381 -38.91 -22.67 3.93
CA MET A 381 -39.62 -23.84 4.48
C MET A 381 -41.07 -23.50 4.83
N THR A 382 -41.33 -22.39 5.53
CA THR A 382 -42.69 -21.98 5.89
C THR A 382 -43.54 -21.65 4.64
N ASN A 383 -42.98 -20.97 3.64
CA ASN A 383 -43.65 -20.74 2.36
C ASN A 383 -43.97 -22.06 1.63
N ASN A 384 -43.04 -23.00 1.56
CA ASN A 384 -43.26 -24.34 0.99
C ASN A 384 -44.41 -25.10 1.69
N HIS A 385 -44.57 -24.95 3.01
CA HIS A 385 -45.72 -25.51 3.72
C HIS A 385 -47.04 -24.81 3.38
N LEU A 386 -47.04 -23.49 3.20
CA LEU A 386 -48.21 -22.71 2.82
C LEU A 386 -48.66 -23.00 1.37
N VAL A 387 -47.73 -23.13 0.43
CA VAL A 387 -48.00 -23.53 -0.97
C VAL A 387 -48.68 -24.90 -1.00
N LYS A 388 -48.10 -25.92 -0.34
CA LYS A 388 -48.67 -27.28 -0.26
C LYS A 388 -50.05 -27.31 0.40
N ARG A 389 -50.36 -26.36 1.30
CA ARG A 389 -51.70 -26.20 1.89
C ARG A 389 -52.68 -25.53 0.93
N LEU A 390 -52.25 -24.50 0.18
CA LEU A 390 -53.05 -23.83 -0.84
C LEU A 390 -53.39 -24.78 -2.01
N GLU A 391 -52.45 -25.61 -2.45
CA GLU A 391 -52.67 -26.65 -3.47
C GLU A 391 -53.76 -27.63 -3.06
N LYS A 392 -53.72 -28.14 -1.82
CA LYS A 392 -54.79 -29.00 -1.27
C LYS A 392 -56.15 -28.30 -1.24
N MET A 393 -56.21 -27.03 -0.86
CA MET A 393 -57.48 -26.29 -0.88
C MET A 393 -58.00 -26.04 -2.31
N LYS A 394 -57.11 -25.76 -3.29
CA LYS A 394 -57.46 -25.67 -4.71
C LYS A 394 -57.98 -27.01 -5.25
N ALA A 395 -57.32 -28.12 -4.95
CA ALA A 395 -57.74 -29.45 -5.35
C ALA A 395 -59.13 -29.81 -4.78
N ASN A 396 -59.36 -29.58 -3.48
CA ASN A 396 -60.65 -29.80 -2.84
C ASN A 396 -61.76 -28.93 -3.45
N ARG A 397 -61.48 -27.65 -3.73
CA ARG A 397 -62.43 -26.75 -4.40
C ARG A 397 -62.80 -27.23 -5.80
N ASN A 398 -61.81 -27.67 -6.59
CA ASN A 398 -62.04 -28.18 -7.94
C ASN A 398 -62.84 -29.49 -7.92
N ALA A 399 -62.58 -30.38 -6.97
CA ALA A 399 -63.35 -31.63 -6.80
C ALA A 399 -64.82 -31.37 -6.41
N LEU A 400 -65.08 -30.37 -5.56
CA LEU A 400 -66.45 -29.95 -5.22
C LEU A 400 -67.17 -29.32 -6.42
N LEU A 401 -66.46 -28.52 -7.23
CA LEU A 401 -66.99 -27.93 -8.46
C LEU A 401 -67.25 -28.96 -9.58
N SER A 402 -66.61 -30.13 -9.54
CA SER A 402 -66.89 -31.24 -10.48
C SER A 402 -67.97 -32.21 -9.98
N GLN A 403 -68.69 -31.86 -8.92
CA GLN A 403 -69.85 -32.60 -8.39
C GLN A 403 -71.15 -31.77 -8.48
N GLN A 404 -71.11 -30.64 -9.20
CA GLN A 404 -72.25 -29.79 -9.57
C GLN A 404 -72.42 -29.80 -11.09
#